data_AF-A0A6G8RUH0-F1
#
_entry.id   AF-A0A6G8RUH0-F1
#
_cell.length_a   1.000
_cell.length_b   1.000
_cell.length_c   1.000
_cell.angle_alpha   90.00
_cell.angle_beta   90.00
_cell.angle_gamma   90.00
#
_symmetry.space_group_name_H-M   'P 1'
#
loop_
_entity.id
_entity.type
_entity.pdbx_description
1 polymer ?
#
loop_
_entity_poly.entity_id
_entity_poly.type
_entity_poly.pdbx_seq_one_letter_code
_entity_poly.pdbx_strand_id
1 'polypeptide(L)'
;MQCFKNAEKIYAVGIFDRAFQYGDGCFTTARLYQNHFELKARHYSRLKHAATHLFLDVDLELIEQSLLQLKNEYVELNGTLKIIISRGEGQRGYSLPDHQADVYVYYYPSEVKCFEPQLIRSGVLDSLMGLTMPELVGIKSLNRIEQVILKKEADEKGWIEALVCDVHGQVVEGVSSNCFIRINDQWITPELRYNGVHGVMRAEILQRMMQAGIDCQQRPIHQDEIPQFQSIFFSNALSPMKVATHLHDTILETQICVELFQTLHLSQMHEYVKA
;
A
#
# COMPACT_ATOMS: atom_id res chain seq x y z
N MET A 1 -16.35 3.47 14.20
CA MET A 1 -15.71 2.40 13.40
C MET A 1 -16.69 1.26 13.29
N GLN A 2 -16.91 0.73 12.09
CA GLN A 2 -17.74 -0.46 11.88
C GLN A 2 -16.88 -1.61 11.35
N CYS A 3 -17.23 -2.82 11.74
CA CYS A 3 -16.55 -4.04 11.31
C CYS A 3 -17.59 -5.06 10.87
N PHE A 4 -17.35 -5.67 9.70
CA PHE A 4 -18.13 -6.76 9.17
C PHE A 4 -17.22 -7.97 8.98
N LYS A 5 -17.73 -9.17 9.28
CA LYS A 5 -17.14 -10.45 8.89
C LYS A 5 -18.15 -11.12 7.97
N ASN A 6 -17.76 -11.43 6.74
CA ASN A 6 -18.61 -12.04 5.72
C ASN A 6 -19.95 -11.31 5.57
N ALA A 7 -19.89 -9.98 5.48
CA ALA A 7 -21.05 -9.09 5.42
C ALA A 7 -21.98 -9.12 6.65
N GLU A 8 -21.57 -9.69 7.78
CA GLU A 8 -22.30 -9.58 9.05
C GLU A 8 -21.56 -8.67 10.03
N LYS A 9 -22.30 -7.78 10.71
CA LYS A 9 -21.71 -6.85 11.67
C LYS A 9 -21.18 -7.61 12.88
N ILE A 10 -19.92 -7.37 13.24
CA ILE A 10 -19.26 -8.04 14.36
C ILE A 10 -18.60 -7.04 15.31
N TYR A 11 -18.34 -7.49 16.55
CA TYR A 11 -17.72 -6.69 17.61
C TYR A 11 -16.45 -7.33 18.18
N ALA A 12 -16.13 -8.56 17.78
CA ALA A 12 -14.95 -9.28 18.19
C ALA A 12 -14.46 -10.20 17.06
N VAL A 13 -13.17 -10.53 17.08
CA VAL A 13 -12.56 -11.53 16.21
C VAL A 13 -12.30 -12.79 17.05
N GLY A 14 -12.57 -13.96 16.49
CA GLY A 14 -12.30 -15.24 17.16
C GLY A 14 -10.81 -15.43 17.39
N ILE A 15 -10.41 -15.85 18.59
CA ILE A 15 -9.00 -16.13 18.90
C ILE A 15 -8.43 -17.28 18.07
N PHE A 16 -9.29 -18.14 17.52
CA PHE A 16 -8.90 -19.26 16.67
C PHE A 16 -8.71 -18.87 15.21
N ASP A 17 -8.96 -17.61 14.86
CA ASP A 17 -8.74 -17.10 13.52
C ASP A 17 -7.23 -17.12 13.17
N ARG A 18 -6.91 -17.70 12.02
CA ARG A 18 -5.52 -17.91 11.60
C ARG A 18 -4.80 -16.62 11.20
N ALA A 19 -5.51 -15.53 10.92
CA ALA A 19 -4.91 -14.20 10.81
C ALA A 19 -4.23 -13.79 12.12
N PHE A 20 -4.86 -14.09 13.26
CA PHE A 20 -4.29 -13.80 14.58
C PHE A 20 -3.16 -14.79 14.94
N GLN A 21 -3.36 -16.08 14.64
CA GLN A 21 -2.41 -17.12 15.02
C GLN A 21 -1.10 -17.09 14.21
N TYR A 22 -1.18 -16.78 12.90
CA TYR A 22 -0.06 -16.97 11.97
C TYR A 22 0.13 -15.83 10.96
N GLY A 23 -0.70 -14.77 11.01
CA GLY A 23 -0.75 -13.80 9.90
C GLY A 23 -1.19 -14.45 8.58
N ASP A 24 -2.01 -15.51 8.64
CA ASP A 24 -2.41 -16.32 7.50
C ASP A 24 -3.54 -15.64 6.71
N GLY A 25 -3.15 -14.70 5.88
CA GLY A 25 -4.06 -13.89 5.10
C GLY A 25 -3.39 -12.71 4.41
N CYS A 26 -4.21 -11.88 3.79
CA CYS A 26 -3.79 -10.67 3.11
C CYS A 26 -4.72 -9.50 3.44
N PHE A 27 -4.30 -8.29 3.09
CA PHE A 27 -5.14 -7.12 3.29
C PHE A 27 -4.95 -6.04 2.24
N THR A 28 -5.92 -5.15 2.19
CA THR A 28 -5.82 -3.89 1.49
C THR A 28 -6.36 -2.74 2.34
N THR A 29 -5.81 -1.56 2.13
CA THR A 29 -6.31 -0.31 2.72
C THR A 29 -6.57 0.67 1.59
N ALA A 30 -7.77 1.21 1.54
CA ALA A 30 -8.27 2.05 0.47
C ALA A 30 -8.91 3.31 1.03
N ARG A 31 -8.94 4.36 0.21
CA ARG A 31 -9.64 5.60 0.51
C ARG A 31 -11.08 5.51 -0.01
N LEU A 32 -12.01 5.97 0.83
CA LEU A 32 -13.38 6.28 0.46
C LEU A 32 -13.49 7.80 0.44
N TYR A 33 -13.91 8.37 -0.68
CA TYR A 33 -14.09 9.80 -0.82
C TYR A 33 -15.39 10.07 -1.56
N GLN A 34 -16.31 10.81 -0.93
CA GLN A 34 -17.61 11.16 -1.49
C GLN A 34 -18.34 9.94 -2.09
N ASN A 35 -18.51 8.87 -1.29
CA ASN A 35 -19.11 7.59 -1.69
C ASN A 35 -18.32 6.72 -2.67
N HIS A 36 -17.17 7.16 -3.13
CA HIS A 36 -16.38 6.42 -4.09
C HIS A 36 -15.23 5.64 -3.44
N PHE A 37 -15.15 4.35 -3.76
CA PHE A 37 -14.00 3.50 -3.46
C PHE A 37 -12.91 3.78 -4.50
N GLU A 38 -11.93 4.61 -4.13
CA GLU A 38 -10.84 4.97 -5.05
C GLU A 38 -10.00 3.75 -5.45
N LEU A 39 -9.60 3.68 -6.73
CA LEU A 39 -8.80 2.57 -7.28
C LEU A 39 -9.39 1.17 -7.03
N LYS A 40 -10.73 1.06 -6.90
CA LYS A 40 -11.45 -0.18 -6.57
C LYS A 40 -10.97 -1.38 -7.40
N ALA A 41 -10.89 -1.25 -8.72
CA ALA A 41 -10.45 -2.35 -9.60
C ALA A 41 -9.04 -2.87 -9.24
N ARG A 42 -8.10 -1.98 -8.89
CA ARG A 42 -6.75 -2.38 -8.48
C ARG A 42 -6.74 -3.04 -7.10
N HIS A 43 -7.57 -2.54 -6.17
CA HIS A 43 -7.72 -3.14 -4.85
C HIS A 43 -8.28 -4.58 -4.94
N TYR A 44 -9.31 -4.81 -5.76
CA TYR A 44 -9.83 -6.16 -6.02
C TYR A 44 -8.80 -7.06 -6.71
N SER A 45 -8.10 -6.53 -7.73
CA SER A 45 -7.04 -7.28 -8.42
C SER A 45 -5.95 -7.76 -7.47
N ARG A 46 -5.47 -6.90 -6.55
CA ARG A 46 -4.46 -7.32 -5.57
C ARG A 46 -4.97 -8.38 -4.59
N LEU A 47 -6.24 -8.30 -4.18
CA LEU A 47 -6.82 -9.25 -3.25
C LEU A 47 -6.95 -10.61 -3.92
N LYS A 48 -7.44 -10.64 -5.17
CA LYS A 48 -7.52 -11.85 -5.98
C LYS A 48 -6.15 -12.49 -6.22
N HIS A 49 -5.14 -11.66 -6.54
CA HIS A 49 -3.76 -12.13 -6.71
C HIS A 49 -3.22 -12.74 -5.42
N ALA A 50 -3.36 -12.04 -4.29
CA ALA A 50 -2.93 -12.54 -2.99
C ALA A 50 -3.68 -13.83 -2.58
N ALA A 51 -4.99 -13.89 -2.78
CA ALA A 51 -5.80 -15.07 -2.48
C ALA A 51 -5.36 -16.28 -3.30
N THR A 52 -5.04 -16.10 -4.58
CA THR A 52 -4.53 -17.17 -5.45
C THR A 52 -3.20 -17.72 -4.92
N HIS A 53 -2.24 -16.83 -4.62
CA HIS A 53 -0.91 -17.23 -4.16
C HIS A 53 -0.89 -17.80 -2.73
N LEU A 54 -1.86 -17.41 -1.91
CA LEU A 54 -2.03 -17.93 -0.55
C LEU A 54 -3.01 -19.11 -0.49
N PHE A 55 -3.53 -19.60 -1.61
CA PHE A 55 -4.53 -20.68 -1.64
C PHE A 55 -5.75 -20.39 -0.75
N LEU A 56 -6.29 -19.16 -0.84
CA LEU A 56 -7.49 -18.74 -0.12
C LEU A 56 -8.69 -18.86 -1.08
N ASP A 57 -9.63 -19.75 -0.77
CA ASP A 57 -10.93 -19.77 -1.43
C ASP A 57 -11.80 -18.67 -0.83
N VAL A 58 -12.03 -17.57 -1.56
CA VAL A 58 -12.66 -16.37 -1.00
C VAL A 58 -13.76 -15.85 -1.92
N ASP A 59 -14.91 -15.56 -1.33
CA ASP A 59 -15.97 -14.79 -1.99
C ASP A 59 -15.74 -13.27 -1.79
N LEU A 60 -15.27 -12.60 -2.83
CA LEU A 60 -15.03 -11.16 -2.80
C LEU A 60 -16.33 -10.33 -2.88
N GLU A 61 -17.48 -10.92 -3.22
CA GLU A 61 -18.76 -10.22 -3.22
C GLU A 61 -19.18 -9.76 -1.81
N LEU A 62 -18.70 -10.44 -0.77
CA LEU A 62 -18.88 -10.07 0.64
C LEU A 62 -18.37 -8.64 0.94
N ILE A 63 -17.40 -8.13 0.17
CA ILE A 63 -16.93 -6.74 0.28
C ILE A 63 -18.03 -5.78 -0.18
N GLU A 64 -18.68 -6.04 -1.32
CA GLU A 64 -19.76 -5.19 -1.84
C GLU A 64 -21.00 -5.24 -0.94
N GLN A 65 -21.34 -6.41 -0.41
CA GLN A 65 -22.45 -6.56 0.53
C GLN A 65 -22.20 -5.76 1.83
N SER A 66 -20.95 -5.75 2.33
CA SER A 66 -20.55 -4.93 3.47
C SER A 66 -20.62 -3.43 3.15
N LEU A 67 -20.18 -3.01 1.95
CA LEU A 67 -20.27 -1.62 1.49
C LEU A 67 -21.73 -1.16 1.33
N LEU A 68 -22.63 -2.03 0.89
CA LEU A 68 -24.06 -1.72 0.79
C LEU A 68 -24.66 -1.43 2.17
N GLN A 69 -24.31 -2.22 3.19
CA GLN A 69 -24.75 -1.95 4.56
C GLN A 69 -24.22 -0.61 5.08
N LEU A 70 -22.95 -0.30 4.82
CA LEU A 70 -22.38 1.00 5.15
C LEU A 70 -23.15 2.16 4.49
N LYS A 71 -23.53 2.03 3.21
CA LYS A 71 -24.33 3.06 2.50
C LYS A 71 -25.74 3.24 3.08
N ASN A 72 -26.29 2.23 3.73
CA ASN A 72 -27.59 2.35 4.41
C ASN A 72 -27.46 3.06 5.77
N GLU A 73 -26.28 3.02 6.40
CA GLU A 73 -26.04 3.63 7.72
C GLU A 73 -25.44 5.04 7.64
N TYR A 74 -24.79 5.40 6.54
CA TYR A 74 -24.10 6.68 6.35
C TYR A 74 -24.66 7.43 5.14
N VAL A 75 -24.91 8.73 5.30
CA VAL A 75 -25.32 9.62 4.20
C VAL A 75 -24.26 9.70 3.11
N GLU A 76 -22.99 9.74 3.52
CA GLU A 76 -21.84 9.74 2.62
C GLU A 76 -20.70 8.90 3.24
N LEU A 77 -20.10 8.02 2.45
CA LEU A 77 -18.89 7.31 2.81
C LEU A 77 -17.65 8.15 2.51
N ASN A 78 -17.00 8.59 3.58
CA ASN A 78 -15.77 9.37 3.56
C ASN A 78 -14.81 8.78 4.62
N GLY A 79 -13.55 8.51 4.27
CA GLY A 79 -12.54 7.97 5.20
C GLY A 79 -11.75 6.79 4.64
N THR A 80 -11.42 5.83 5.51
CA THR A 80 -10.58 4.67 5.17
C THR A 80 -11.36 3.36 5.24
N LEU A 81 -11.22 2.54 4.20
CA LEU A 81 -11.70 1.17 4.16
C LEU A 81 -10.51 0.22 4.26
N LYS A 82 -10.49 -0.64 5.27
CA LYS A 82 -9.50 -1.72 5.38
C LYS A 82 -10.22 -3.06 5.21
N ILE A 83 -9.76 -3.85 4.24
CA ILE A 83 -10.28 -5.20 3.99
C ILE A 83 -9.18 -6.17 4.35
N ILE A 84 -9.50 -7.17 5.18
CA ILE A 84 -8.61 -8.28 5.53
C ILE A 84 -9.29 -9.56 5.01
N ILE A 85 -8.53 -10.40 4.32
CA ILE A 85 -8.94 -11.78 4.01
C ILE A 85 -8.11 -12.67 4.92
N SER A 86 -8.78 -13.36 5.84
CA SER A 86 -8.18 -14.38 6.70
C SER A 86 -8.49 -15.75 6.14
N ARG A 87 -7.60 -16.72 6.31
CA ARG A 87 -7.97 -18.13 6.07
C ARG A 87 -9.14 -18.59 6.95
N GLY A 88 -9.45 -17.87 8.03
CA GLY A 88 -10.52 -18.19 8.97
C GLY A 88 -10.05 -19.07 10.11
N GLU A 89 -10.99 -19.73 10.79
CA GLU A 89 -10.70 -20.59 11.95
C GLU A 89 -10.23 -21.98 11.50
N GLY A 90 -9.26 -22.58 12.20
CA GLY A 90 -8.79 -23.92 11.85
C GLY A 90 -8.17 -24.68 13.01
N GLN A 91 -7.91 -25.97 12.78
CA GLN A 91 -7.19 -26.79 13.74
C GLN A 91 -5.74 -26.29 13.94
N ARG A 92 -5.14 -26.68 15.07
CA ARG A 92 -3.76 -26.33 15.41
C ARG A 92 -2.78 -26.89 14.39
N GLY A 93 -1.75 -26.10 14.08
CA GLY A 93 -0.72 -26.45 13.11
C GLY A 93 -0.88 -25.70 11.79
N TYR A 94 -0.03 -26.04 10.83
CA TYR A 94 0.09 -25.31 9.55
C TYR A 94 -0.74 -25.89 8.41
N SER A 95 -1.37 -27.05 8.60
CA SER A 95 -2.28 -27.63 7.60
C SER A 95 -3.41 -26.65 7.25
N LEU A 96 -3.70 -26.54 5.97
CA LEU A 96 -4.76 -25.68 5.48
C LEU A 96 -6.11 -26.35 5.77
N PRO A 97 -7.06 -25.65 6.42
CA PRO A 97 -8.41 -26.15 6.59
C PRO A 97 -9.19 -26.11 5.26
N ASP A 98 -10.19 -26.97 5.14
CA ASP A 98 -11.04 -27.12 3.95
C ASP A 98 -12.35 -26.35 4.13
N HIS A 99 -12.28 -25.02 3.97
CA HIS A 99 -13.43 -24.12 3.94
C HIS A 99 -13.05 -22.79 3.29
N GLN A 100 -14.07 -21.94 3.06
CA GLN A 100 -13.87 -20.59 2.54
C GLN A 100 -13.17 -19.69 3.57
N ALA A 101 -12.29 -18.83 3.05
CA ALA A 101 -11.63 -17.76 3.77
C ALA A 101 -12.64 -16.68 4.19
N ASP A 102 -12.37 -16.06 5.35
CA ASP A 102 -13.19 -15.02 5.93
C ASP A 102 -12.81 -13.63 5.39
N VAL A 103 -13.80 -12.83 5.02
CA VAL A 103 -13.64 -11.45 4.59
C VAL A 103 -14.05 -10.50 5.71
N TYR A 104 -13.08 -9.74 6.20
CA TYR A 104 -13.29 -8.69 7.19
C TYR A 104 -13.24 -7.31 6.53
N VAL A 105 -14.27 -6.49 6.76
CA VAL A 105 -14.35 -5.11 6.28
C VAL A 105 -14.41 -4.15 7.46
N TYR A 106 -13.38 -3.33 7.62
CA TYR A 106 -13.29 -2.28 8.62
C TYR A 106 -13.48 -0.93 7.96
N TYR A 107 -14.43 -0.15 8.47
CA TYR A 107 -14.66 1.22 8.04
C TYR A 107 -14.31 2.22 9.14
N TYR A 108 -13.40 3.12 8.80
CA TYR A 108 -12.93 4.23 9.62
C TYR A 108 -13.44 5.53 9.01
N PRO A 109 -14.63 6.01 9.43
CA PRO A 109 -15.16 7.28 8.94
C PRO A 109 -14.25 8.42 9.41
N SER A 110 -13.92 9.30 8.48
CA SER A 110 -13.16 10.53 8.74
C SER A 110 -13.39 11.51 7.60
N GLU A 111 -13.35 12.80 7.89
CA GLU A 111 -13.32 13.82 6.84
C GLU A 111 -11.98 13.72 6.09
N VAL A 112 -12.02 13.26 4.84
CA VAL A 112 -10.85 13.32 3.95
C VAL A 112 -11.06 14.39 2.89
N LYS A 113 -9.98 15.11 2.59
CA LYS A 113 -9.94 16.16 1.56
C LYS A 113 -9.36 15.61 0.27
N CYS A 114 -9.49 16.34 -0.83
CA CYS A 114 -8.74 16.06 -2.06
C CYS A 114 -7.26 15.85 -1.77
N PHE A 115 -6.62 15.01 -2.58
CA PHE A 115 -5.19 14.81 -2.44
C PHE A 115 -4.40 16.05 -2.80
N GLU A 116 -3.36 16.30 -2.01
CA GLU A 116 -2.33 17.30 -2.22
C GLU A 116 -0.97 16.65 -2.01
N PRO A 117 0.08 17.08 -2.73
CA PRO A 117 1.44 16.62 -2.46
C PRO A 117 1.87 17.08 -1.06
N GLN A 118 2.39 16.14 -0.26
CA GLN A 118 2.88 16.43 1.08
C GLN A 118 4.39 16.60 1.05
N LEU A 119 4.91 17.71 1.57
CA LEU A 119 6.35 17.89 1.73
C LEU A 119 6.79 17.33 3.09
N ILE A 120 7.75 16.40 3.08
CA ILE A 120 8.26 15.76 4.29
C ILE A 120 9.78 15.84 4.37
N ARG A 121 10.34 15.74 5.57
CA ARG A 121 11.75 15.33 5.75
C ARG A 121 11.78 13.81 5.85
N SER A 122 12.79 13.20 5.23
CA SER A 122 12.96 11.76 5.19
C SER A 122 14.45 11.41 5.33
N GLY A 123 14.75 10.12 5.39
CA GLY A 123 16.09 9.58 5.40
C GLY A 123 16.06 8.11 5.03
N VAL A 124 17.18 7.42 5.22
CA VAL A 124 17.32 5.99 4.96
C VAL A 124 17.41 5.30 6.31
N LEU A 125 16.67 4.21 6.47
CA LEU A 125 16.73 3.41 7.68
C LEU A 125 18.02 2.58 7.72
N ASP A 126 18.53 2.38 8.94
CA ASP A 126 19.65 1.49 9.23
C ASP A 126 19.18 0.03 9.25
N SER A 127 17.93 -0.21 9.69
CA SER A 127 17.30 -1.53 9.61
C SER A 127 17.01 -1.90 8.16
N LEU A 128 17.34 -3.15 7.81
CA LEU A 128 17.19 -3.68 6.47
C LEU A 128 15.98 -4.63 6.40
N MET A 129 15.28 -4.61 5.27
CA MET A 129 14.21 -5.57 4.98
C MET A 129 14.81 -6.93 4.59
N GLY A 130 14.22 -8.02 5.10
CA GLY A 130 14.57 -9.36 4.69
C GLY A 130 14.12 -9.67 3.26
N LEU A 131 14.53 -10.84 2.77
CA LEU A 131 14.01 -11.38 1.52
C LEU A 131 12.74 -12.19 1.81
N THR A 132 11.82 -12.13 0.86
CA THR A 132 10.55 -12.82 0.90
C THR A 132 10.62 -14.07 0.02
N MET A 133 9.96 -15.15 0.44
CA MET A 133 9.77 -16.34 -0.40
C MET A 133 9.22 -15.91 -1.78
N PRO A 134 9.76 -16.39 -2.91
CA PRO A 134 9.40 -15.89 -4.25
C PRO A 134 7.89 -15.78 -4.52
N GLU A 135 7.12 -16.76 -4.05
CA GLU A 135 5.66 -16.85 -4.19
C GLU A 135 4.89 -15.77 -3.42
N LEU A 136 5.54 -15.14 -2.42
CA LEU A 136 4.97 -14.12 -1.54
C LEU A 136 5.42 -12.69 -1.88
N VAL A 137 6.38 -12.53 -2.81
CA VAL A 137 6.89 -11.21 -3.22
C VAL A 137 5.76 -10.34 -3.74
N GLY A 138 5.71 -9.08 -3.32
CA GLY A 138 4.69 -8.12 -3.74
C GLY A 138 3.33 -8.30 -3.06
N ILE A 139 3.08 -9.43 -2.38
CA ILE A 139 1.82 -9.67 -1.66
C ILE A 139 1.75 -8.81 -0.41
N LYS A 140 0.64 -8.09 -0.24
CA LYS A 140 0.31 -7.37 0.98
C LYS A 140 -0.27 -8.31 2.05
N SER A 141 0.55 -9.25 2.52
CA SER A 141 0.17 -10.25 3.53
C SER A 141 0.01 -9.63 4.92
N LEU A 142 -0.55 -10.37 5.88
CA LEU A 142 -0.68 -9.91 7.27
C LEU A 142 0.65 -9.99 8.06
N ASN A 143 1.67 -10.68 7.53
CA ASN A 143 3.01 -10.77 8.11
C ASN A 143 3.78 -9.46 7.90
N ARG A 144 3.53 -8.47 8.76
CA ARG A 144 4.05 -7.09 8.65
C ARG A 144 4.96 -6.67 9.80
N ILE A 145 5.54 -7.62 10.53
CA ILE A 145 6.37 -7.32 11.70
C ILE A 145 7.62 -6.51 11.32
N GLU A 146 8.19 -6.74 10.14
CA GLU A 146 9.28 -5.92 9.60
C GLU A 146 8.86 -4.45 9.50
N GLN A 147 7.70 -4.17 8.90
CA GLN A 147 7.21 -2.79 8.77
C GLN A 147 6.93 -2.14 10.13
N VAL A 148 6.55 -2.91 11.16
CA VAL A 148 6.40 -2.39 12.53
C VAL A 148 7.76 -1.97 13.11
N ILE A 149 8.80 -2.79 12.94
CA ILE A 149 10.16 -2.49 13.41
C ILE A 149 10.74 -1.29 12.64
N LEU A 150 10.60 -1.28 11.32
CA LEU A 150 11.02 -0.16 10.47
C LEU A 150 10.30 1.14 10.84
N LYS A 151 9.01 1.07 11.19
CA LYS A 151 8.25 2.25 11.61
C LYS A 151 8.74 2.80 12.93
N LYS A 152 9.06 1.94 13.90
CA LYS A 152 9.68 2.36 15.17
C LYS A 152 10.94 3.19 14.92
N GLU A 153 11.84 2.70 14.07
CA GLU A 153 13.08 3.43 13.76
C GLU A 153 12.80 4.78 13.06
N ALA A 154 11.89 4.81 12.08
CA ALA A 154 11.50 6.05 11.43
C ALA A 154 10.93 7.08 12.42
N ASP A 155 10.09 6.63 13.36
CA ASP A 155 9.52 7.48 14.39
C ASP A 155 10.58 8.02 15.38
N GLU A 156 11.56 7.19 15.77
CA GLU A 156 12.72 7.60 16.59
C GLU A 156 13.56 8.68 15.89
N LYS A 157 13.62 8.66 14.55
CA LYS A 157 14.29 9.67 13.72
C LYS A 157 13.40 10.85 13.32
N GLY A 158 12.12 10.87 13.75
CA GLY A 158 11.16 11.92 13.44
C GLY A 158 10.69 11.94 11.97
N TRP A 159 10.85 10.84 11.25
CA TRP A 159 10.45 10.71 9.85
C TRP A 159 9.05 10.09 9.72
N ILE A 160 8.13 10.84 9.10
CA ILE A 160 6.78 10.35 8.79
C ILE A 160 6.85 9.13 7.86
N GLU A 161 7.80 9.16 6.92
CA GLU A 161 8.11 8.08 5.99
C GLU A 161 9.61 8.09 5.70
N ALA A 162 10.20 6.92 5.49
CA ALA A 162 11.65 6.73 5.31
C ALA A 162 11.94 5.68 4.25
N LEU A 163 13.06 5.83 3.55
CA LEU A 163 13.55 4.89 2.54
C LEU A 163 14.09 3.63 3.21
N VAL A 164 13.74 2.47 2.67
CA VAL A 164 14.14 1.16 3.18
C VAL A 164 14.93 0.42 2.12
N CYS A 165 16.09 -0.09 2.52
CA CYS A 165 16.90 -1.01 1.73
C CYS A 165 16.73 -2.45 2.25
N ASP A 166 17.11 -3.43 1.44
CA ASP A 166 17.14 -4.83 1.86
C ASP A 166 18.53 -5.31 2.29
N VAL A 167 18.60 -6.55 2.76
CA VAL A 167 19.84 -7.24 3.15
C VAL A 167 20.86 -7.42 2.02
N HIS A 168 20.51 -7.08 0.77
CA HIS A 168 21.40 -7.06 -0.39
C HIS A 168 21.77 -5.63 -0.82
N GLY A 169 21.46 -4.63 -0.01
CA GLY A 169 21.75 -3.23 -0.31
C GLY A 169 20.91 -2.67 -1.46
N GLN A 170 19.81 -3.31 -1.84
CA GLN A 170 18.88 -2.78 -2.84
C GLN A 170 17.88 -1.85 -2.18
N VAL A 171 17.61 -0.70 -2.78
CA VAL A 171 16.50 0.16 -2.41
C VAL A 171 15.20 -0.53 -2.79
N VAL A 172 14.26 -0.65 -1.85
CA VAL A 172 13.01 -1.39 -2.05
C VAL A 172 11.81 -0.45 -2.11
N GLU A 173 11.50 0.19 -0.98
CA GLU A 173 10.28 0.96 -0.80
C GLU A 173 10.42 1.92 0.40
N GLY A 174 9.33 2.57 0.81
CA GLY A 174 9.23 3.21 2.12
C GLY A 174 8.65 2.27 3.17
N VAL A 175 8.53 2.70 4.43
CA VAL A 175 7.98 1.86 5.52
C VAL A 175 6.53 1.42 5.24
N SER A 176 5.73 2.32 4.65
CA SER A 176 4.30 2.08 4.39
C SER A 176 3.84 2.46 2.98
N SER A 177 4.78 2.58 2.05
CA SER A 177 4.59 3.18 0.73
C SER A 177 5.63 2.66 -0.25
N ASN A 178 5.36 2.73 -1.55
CA ASN A 178 6.41 2.55 -2.56
C ASN A 178 7.12 3.88 -2.83
N CYS A 179 8.32 3.84 -3.39
CA CYS A 179 9.07 5.04 -3.75
C CYS A 179 9.29 5.18 -5.27
N PHE A 180 9.45 6.43 -5.68
CA PHE A 180 9.85 6.85 -7.02
C PHE A 180 10.97 7.87 -6.87
N ILE A 181 12.02 7.70 -7.65
CA ILE A 181 13.30 8.37 -7.50
C ILE A 181 13.67 8.97 -8.86
N ARG A 182 14.33 10.12 -8.84
CA ARG A 182 14.87 10.76 -10.04
C ARG A 182 16.39 10.78 -9.96
N ILE A 183 17.04 10.21 -10.98
CA ILE A 183 18.51 10.18 -11.11
C ILE A 183 18.83 10.57 -12.55
N ASN A 184 19.75 11.52 -12.76
CA ASN A 184 20.13 12.02 -14.09
C ASN A 184 18.91 12.34 -14.96
N ASP A 185 17.95 13.06 -14.38
CA ASP A 185 16.70 13.49 -14.98
C ASP A 185 15.71 12.38 -15.39
N GLN A 186 16.02 11.12 -15.07
CA GLN A 186 15.20 9.94 -15.36
C GLN A 186 14.40 9.48 -14.14
N TRP A 187 13.10 9.22 -14.31
CA TRP A 187 12.28 8.60 -13.27
C TRP A 187 12.54 7.10 -13.19
N ILE A 188 12.67 6.61 -11.96
CA ILE A 188 12.91 5.22 -11.64
C ILE A 188 12.05 4.85 -10.44
N THR A 189 11.46 3.66 -10.44
CA THR A 189 10.94 3.03 -9.21
C THR A 189 11.62 1.68 -9.07
N PRO A 190 11.95 1.24 -7.83
CA PRO A 190 12.57 -0.06 -7.66
C PRO A 190 11.77 -1.21 -8.30
N GLU A 191 12.49 -2.14 -8.90
CA GLU A 191 11.96 -3.45 -9.26
C GLU A 191 11.78 -4.29 -7.98
N LEU A 192 10.55 -4.70 -7.70
CA LEU A 192 10.21 -5.45 -6.48
C LEU A 192 10.35 -6.95 -6.72
N ARG A 193 11.61 -7.43 -6.77
CA ARG A 193 11.93 -8.80 -7.16
C ARG A 193 11.96 -9.80 -6.00
N TYR A 194 12.38 -9.38 -4.82
CA TYR A 194 12.61 -10.28 -3.68
C TYR A 194 11.90 -9.86 -2.40
N ASN A 195 11.27 -8.69 -2.39
CA ASN A 195 10.64 -8.09 -1.21
C ASN A 195 9.77 -6.88 -1.66
N GLY A 196 9.23 -6.17 -0.68
CA GLY A 196 8.32 -5.05 -0.89
C GLY A 196 6.91 -5.46 -1.31
N VAL A 197 6.04 -4.46 -1.47
CA VAL A 197 4.62 -4.63 -1.78
C VAL A 197 4.28 -4.02 -3.12
N HIS A 198 3.52 -4.74 -3.96
CA HIS A 198 2.96 -4.19 -5.19
C HIS A 198 1.81 -3.22 -4.87
N GLY A 199 2.15 -1.94 -4.70
CA GLY A 199 1.19 -0.87 -4.39
C GLY A 199 0.24 -0.56 -5.55
N VAL A 200 -1.04 -0.39 -5.22
CA VAL A 200 -2.08 0.03 -6.18
C VAL A 200 -1.82 1.44 -6.68
N MET A 201 -1.31 2.31 -5.81
CA MET A 201 -0.96 3.68 -6.18
C MET A 201 0.31 3.72 -7.03
N ARG A 202 1.32 2.88 -6.73
CA ARG A 202 2.48 2.68 -7.61
C ARG A 202 2.04 2.27 -9.01
N ALA A 203 1.14 1.29 -9.12
CA ALA A 203 0.60 0.85 -10.41
C ALA A 203 -0.20 1.96 -11.13
N GLU A 204 -0.97 2.76 -10.38
CA GLU A 204 -1.69 3.92 -10.93
C GLU A 204 -0.74 4.98 -11.48
N ILE A 205 0.27 5.38 -10.69
CA ILE A 205 1.25 6.39 -11.08
C ILE A 205 2.03 5.93 -12.32
N LEU A 206 2.52 4.69 -12.35
CA LEU A 206 3.21 4.13 -13.52
C LEU A 206 2.33 4.14 -14.78
N GLN A 207 1.04 3.78 -14.64
CA GLN A 207 0.12 3.83 -15.78
C GLN A 207 -0.09 5.27 -16.26
N ARG A 208 -0.28 6.24 -15.36
CA ARG A 208 -0.49 7.64 -15.75
C ARG A 208 0.78 8.25 -16.35
N MET A 209 1.97 7.92 -15.84
CA MET A 209 3.25 8.31 -16.44
C MET A 209 3.35 7.83 -17.89
N MET A 210 3.10 6.54 -18.11
CA MET A 210 3.08 5.97 -19.47
C MET A 210 2.08 6.69 -20.39
N GLN A 211 0.86 6.98 -19.90
CA GLN A 211 -0.17 7.68 -20.66
C GLN A 211 0.16 9.14 -20.96
N ALA A 212 0.96 9.79 -20.10
CA ALA A 212 1.47 11.14 -20.27
C ALA A 212 2.78 11.19 -21.09
N GLY A 213 3.32 10.05 -21.53
CA GLY A 213 4.59 9.98 -22.25
C GLY A 213 5.82 10.24 -21.37
N ILE A 214 5.69 10.07 -20.06
CA ILE A 214 6.79 10.20 -19.09
C ILE A 214 7.38 8.81 -18.88
N ASP A 215 8.65 8.65 -19.26
CA ASP A 215 9.36 7.39 -19.04
C ASP A 215 9.68 7.20 -17.54
N CYS A 216 9.38 6.02 -17.02
CA CYS A 216 9.73 5.63 -15.66
C CYS A 216 10.21 4.18 -15.66
N GLN A 217 11.49 4.00 -15.39
CA GLN A 217 12.13 2.69 -15.42
C GLN A 217 11.83 1.91 -14.14
N GLN A 218 11.53 0.63 -14.30
CA GLN A 218 11.48 -0.32 -13.20
C GLN A 218 12.78 -1.11 -13.23
N ARG A 219 13.72 -0.77 -12.34
CA ARG A 219 15.02 -1.43 -12.25
C ARG A 219 15.50 -1.58 -10.81
N PRO A 220 16.45 -2.47 -10.53
CA PRO A 220 17.18 -2.47 -9.28
C PRO A 220 17.91 -1.13 -9.08
N ILE A 221 17.98 -0.67 -7.83
CA ILE A 221 18.73 0.51 -7.43
C ILE A 221 19.57 0.11 -6.22
N HIS A 222 20.89 0.16 -6.35
CA HIS A 222 21.76 -0.14 -5.22
C HIS A 222 21.86 1.08 -4.29
N GLN A 223 22.03 0.86 -2.99
CA GLN A 223 22.15 1.93 -2.00
C GLN A 223 23.30 2.91 -2.31
N ASP A 224 24.34 2.48 -3.02
CA ASP A 224 25.44 3.35 -3.46
C ASP A 224 24.99 4.43 -4.46
N GLU A 225 23.81 4.29 -5.07
CA GLU A 225 23.21 5.31 -5.95
C GLU A 225 22.46 6.40 -5.15
N ILE A 226 22.18 6.21 -3.86
CA ILE A 226 21.45 7.19 -3.02
C ILE A 226 22.04 8.60 -3.08
N PRO A 227 23.37 8.81 -3.06
CA PRO A 227 23.95 10.15 -3.18
C PRO A 227 23.64 10.86 -4.51
N GLN A 228 23.15 10.14 -5.53
CA GLN A 228 22.81 10.67 -6.86
C GLN A 228 21.32 11.04 -6.98
N PHE A 229 20.52 10.84 -5.94
CA PHE A 229 19.09 11.13 -5.98
C PHE A 229 18.87 12.64 -6.10
N GLN A 230 18.23 13.07 -7.18
CA GLN A 230 17.79 14.46 -7.37
C GLN A 230 16.45 14.70 -6.67
N SER A 231 15.55 13.72 -6.74
CA SER A 231 14.23 13.75 -6.11
C SER A 231 13.82 12.36 -5.63
N ILE A 232 12.99 12.32 -4.58
CA ILE A 232 12.28 11.11 -4.19
C ILE A 232 10.89 11.48 -3.68
N PHE A 233 9.90 10.67 -4.04
CA PHE A 233 8.59 10.71 -3.40
C PHE A 233 8.10 9.30 -3.06
N PHE A 234 7.25 9.25 -2.05
CA PHE A 234 6.62 8.04 -1.56
C PHE A 234 5.13 8.04 -1.91
N SER A 235 4.56 6.87 -2.18
CA SER A 235 3.17 6.73 -2.60
C SER A 235 2.48 5.52 -1.97
N ASN A 236 1.25 5.71 -1.52
CA ASN A 236 0.33 4.64 -1.17
C ASN A 236 -1.12 5.04 -1.46
N ALA A 237 -2.08 4.13 -1.23
CA ALA A 237 -3.47 4.36 -1.58
C ALA A 237 -4.15 5.50 -0.80
N LEU A 238 -3.58 5.93 0.34
CA LEU A 238 -4.12 7.01 1.16
C LEU A 238 -3.33 8.33 0.99
N SER A 239 -2.20 8.29 0.30
CA SER A 239 -1.34 9.44 0.03
C SER A 239 -0.58 9.18 -1.26
N PRO A 240 -1.04 9.74 -2.40
CA PRO A 240 -0.44 9.48 -3.70
C PRO A 240 0.98 10.01 -3.81
N MET A 241 1.33 11.06 -3.06
CA MET A 241 2.65 11.65 -3.11
C MET A 241 3.04 12.33 -1.80
N LYS A 242 4.03 11.76 -1.11
CA LYS A 242 4.82 12.43 -0.07
C LYS A 242 6.21 12.71 -0.64
N VAL A 243 6.47 13.95 -1.01
CA VAL A 243 7.73 14.40 -1.59
C VAL A 243 8.74 14.65 -0.49
N ALA A 244 9.91 14.02 -0.57
CA ALA A 244 10.98 14.30 0.36
C ALA A 244 11.68 15.60 -0.02
N THR A 245 11.67 16.56 0.90
CA THR A 245 12.48 17.79 0.82
C THR A 245 13.95 17.53 1.13
N HIS A 246 14.19 16.53 1.97
CA HIS A 246 15.51 16.11 2.41
C HIS A 246 15.54 14.58 2.48
N LEU A 247 16.70 14.01 2.16
CA LEU A 247 17.05 12.63 2.49
C LEU A 247 18.32 12.68 3.36
N HIS A 248 18.15 12.47 4.66
CA HIS A 248 19.12 12.87 5.68
C HIS A 248 19.42 14.38 5.60
N ASP A 249 20.68 14.73 5.32
CA ASP A 249 21.17 16.11 5.23
C ASP A 249 21.18 16.63 3.78
N THR A 250 20.93 15.76 2.79
CA THR A 250 20.87 16.14 1.38
C THR A 250 19.53 16.77 1.06
N ILE A 251 19.54 17.99 0.52
CA ILE A 251 18.36 18.69 0.00
C ILE A 251 18.02 18.13 -1.38
N LEU A 252 16.73 17.89 -1.63
CA LEU A 252 16.24 17.33 -2.88
C LEU A 252 15.35 18.32 -3.65
N GLU A 253 15.28 18.15 -4.96
CA GLU A 253 14.39 18.90 -5.84
C GLU A 253 12.94 18.47 -5.62
N THR A 254 12.11 19.34 -5.07
CA THR A 254 10.69 19.02 -4.79
C THR A 254 9.74 19.49 -5.88
N GLN A 255 10.10 20.56 -6.60
CA GLN A 255 9.22 21.22 -7.57
C GLN A 255 8.84 20.27 -8.71
N ILE A 256 9.79 19.48 -9.21
CA ILE A 256 9.56 18.48 -10.27
C ILE A 256 8.56 17.38 -9.84
N CYS A 257 8.53 17.01 -8.55
CA CYS A 257 7.52 16.09 -8.02
C CYS A 257 6.14 16.75 -7.96
N VAL A 258 6.06 18.01 -7.55
CA VAL A 258 4.79 18.76 -7.50
C VAL A 258 4.21 18.96 -8.90
N GLU A 259 5.05 19.25 -9.90
CA GLU A 259 4.65 19.33 -11.30
C GLU A 259 4.16 17.97 -11.81
N LEU A 260 4.91 16.90 -11.52
CA LEU A 260 4.50 15.53 -11.85
C LEU A 260 3.14 15.19 -11.22
N PHE A 261 2.88 15.57 -9.97
CA PHE A 261 1.59 15.36 -9.32
C PHE A 261 0.44 15.98 -10.12
N GLN A 262 0.64 17.18 -10.63
CA GLN A 262 -0.33 17.91 -11.44
C GLN A 262 -0.50 17.28 -12.82
N THR A 263 0.60 16.98 -13.52
CA THR A 263 0.59 16.33 -14.84
C THR A 263 -0.12 14.98 -14.81
N LEU A 264 0.04 14.23 -13.71
CA LEU A 264 -0.62 12.94 -13.50
C LEU A 264 -2.04 13.07 -12.93
N HIS A 265 -2.55 14.28 -12.69
CA HIS A 265 -3.87 14.54 -12.12
C HIS A 265 -4.14 13.77 -10.82
N LEU A 266 -3.14 13.66 -9.92
CA LEU A 266 -3.23 12.80 -8.73
C LEU A 266 -4.18 13.35 -7.65
N SER A 267 -4.73 14.55 -7.82
CA SER A 267 -5.86 15.05 -7.02
C SER A 267 -7.20 14.41 -7.40
N GLN A 268 -7.29 13.78 -8.58
CA GLN A 268 -8.50 13.18 -9.15
C GLN A 268 -8.31 11.67 -9.36
N MET A 269 -8.82 10.86 -8.44
CA MET A 269 -8.75 9.40 -8.55
C MET A 269 -9.94 8.77 -9.28
N HIS A 270 -11.14 9.36 -9.19
CA HIS A 270 -12.35 8.81 -9.83
C HIS A 270 -12.65 9.41 -11.18
N GLU A 271 -12.29 10.67 -11.37
CA GLU A 271 -12.57 11.43 -12.61
C GLU A 271 -11.52 11.20 -13.69
N TYR A 272 -10.49 10.39 -13.42
CA TYR A 272 -9.50 10.03 -14.43
C TYR A 272 -10.09 8.99 -15.39
N VAL A 273 -11.06 9.44 -16.19
CA VAL A 273 -11.57 8.78 -17.38
C VAL A 273 -11.01 9.57 -18.55
N LYS A 274 -10.09 8.98 -19.30
CA LYS A 274 -9.54 9.64 -20.48
C LYS A 274 -10.67 9.85 -21.51
N ALA A 275 -10.74 11.05 -22.06
CA ALA A 275 -11.34 11.29 -23.37
C ALA A 275 -10.53 10.59 -24.47
#